data_AF-A0A2S2NFT8-F1
#
_entry.id   AF-A0A2S2NFT8-F1
#
_cell.length_a   1.000
_cell.length_b   1.000
_cell.length_c   1.000
_cell.angle_alpha   90.00
_cell.angle_beta   90.00
_cell.angle_gamma   90.00
#
_symmetry.space_group_name_H-M   'P 1'
#
loop_
_entity.id
_entity.type
_entity.pdbx_description
1 polymer ?
#
loop_
_entity_poly.entity_id
_entity_poly.type
_entity_poly.pdbx_seq_one_letter_code
_entity_poly.pdbx_strand_id
1 'polypeptide(L)'
;MLFILYTIATISATISILFILYWHLYLYDVPDNHPKISSEEHEYLLQNVGISEEPLVIPWLSIFTSLPFIAYMACYSAFLWNIFTMMNNMPMFMQTMLNIQTDESGYLYCIPFILMFLSRNFNATTYPIIRNYSGLSNTVCRKLYCCFGCLMVITSLLSIIFEEHVTIWHVVAAISINLCLGDFAYSGGFFPTLLDLAPNYAGLLSGVSTFIAFVIACPATYVNSIIIKQNTKEEWNTVLWIIVGLFIFIMFLYLIFGSAKLQLWSVNKLEVPERGTFRSTIIFNASRNMSTIRPSHMF
;
A
#
# COMPACT_ATOMS: atom_id res chain seq x y z
N MET A 1 28.17 -9.46 -20.12
CA MET A 1 26.92 -8.70 -19.86
C MET A 1 25.69 -9.32 -20.52
N LEU A 2 25.63 -9.49 -21.85
CA LEU A 2 24.47 -10.08 -22.55
C LEU A 2 24.10 -11.50 -22.10
N PHE A 3 25.08 -12.37 -21.86
CA PHE A 3 24.83 -13.73 -21.36
C PHE A 3 24.18 -13.74 -19.96
N ILE A 4 24.62 -12.83 -19.07
CA ILE A 4 24.06 -12.70 -17.72
C ILE A 4 22.61 -12.22 -17.80
N LEU A 5 22.34 -11.20 -18.62
CA LEU A 5 20.97 -10.70 -18.84
C LEU A 5 20.04 -11.78 -19.43
N TYR A 6 20.53 -12.55 -20.40
CA TYR A 6 19.78 -13.67 -20.98
C TYR A 6 19.49 -14.78 -19.94
N THR A 7 20.47 -15.08 -19.09
CA THR A 7 20.32 -16.09 -18.02
C THR A 7 19.29 -15.64 -16.99
N ILE A 8 19.34 -14.37 -16.56
CA ILE A 8 18.35 -13.82 -15.63
C ILE A 8 16.95 -13.86 -16.24
N ALA A 9 16.80 -13.40 -17.49
CA ALA A 9 15.50 -13.37 -18.16
C ALA A 9 14.90 -14.78 -18.35
N THR A 10 15.71 -15.76 -18.74
CA THR A 10 15.25 -17.15 -18.94
C THR A 10 14.87 -17.84 -17.63
N ILE A 11 15.63 -17.62 -16.55
CA ILE A 11 15.27 -18.13 -15.21
C ILE A 11 13.96 -17.51 -14.74
N SER A 12 13.82 -16.19 -14.78
CA SER A 12 12.59 -15.50 -14.37
C SER A 12 11.38 -15.96 -15.18
N ALA A 13 11.51 -16.08 -16.50
CA ALA A 13 10.44 -16.56 -17.37
C ALA A 13 10.01 -18.00 -17.03
N THR A 14 10.97 -18.89 -16.76
CA THR A 14 10.68 -20.29 -16.40
C THR A 14 9.89 -20.36 -15.09
N ILE A 15 10.30 -19.58 -14.08
CA ILE A 15 9.59 -19.50 -12.80
C ILE A 15 8.16 -18.97 -12.99
N SER A 16 7.98 -17.92 -13.81
CA SER A 16 6.65 -17.38 -14.12
C SER A 16 5.73 -18.39 -14.79
N ILE A 17 6.25 -19.17 -15.75
CA ILE A 17 5.47 -20.23 -16.42
C ILE A 17 5.04 -21.31 -15.42
N LEU A 18 5.95 -21.77 -14.56
CA LEU A 18 5.63 -22.75 -13.51
C LEU A 18 4.56 -22.22 -12.55
N PHE A 19 4.62 -20.94 -12.19
CA PHE A 19 3.62 -20.29 -11.35
C PHE A 19 2.25 -20.19 -12.03
N ILE A 20 2.20 -19.85 -13.32
CA ILE A 20 0.94 -19.81 -14.09
C ILE A 20 0.31 -21.20 -14.19
N LEU A 21 1.12 -22.24 -14.44
CA LEU A 21 0.65 -23.63 -14.46
C LEU A 21 0.08 -24.03 -13.10
N TYR A 22 0.77 -23.71 -12.01
CA TYR A 22 0.26 -23.93 -10.66
C TYR A 22 -1.06 -23.19 -10.42
N TRP A 23 -1.15 -21.91 -10.81
CA TRP A 23 -2.34 -21.10 -10.63
C TRP A 23 -3.57 -21.72 -11.32
N HIS A 24 -3.46 -22.10 -12.59
CA HIS A 24 -4.57 -22.70 -13.32
C HIS A 24 -4.98 -24.09 -12.84
N LEU A 25 -4.08 -24.85 -12.21
CA LEU A 25 -4.38 -26.19 -11.71
C LEU A 25 -5.02 -26.18 -10.31
N TYR A 26 -4.71 -25.19 -9.48
CA TYR A 26 -5.03 -25.23 -8.05
C TYR A 26 -5.86 -24.06 -7.51
N LEU A 27 -6.02 -22.95 -8.24
CA LEU A 27 -6.77 -21.78 -7.76
C LEU A 27 -8.12 -21.64 -8.49
N TYR A 28 -9.17 -21.35 -7.72
CA TYR A 28 -10.56 -21.26 -8.16
C TYR A 28 -11.16 -19.94 -7.67
N ASP A 29 -11.97 -19.29 -8.51
CA ASP A 29 -12.51 -17.94 -8.21
C ASP A 29 -13.67 -17.95 -7.20
N VAL A 30 -14.45 -19.03 -7.16
CA VAL A 30 -15.63 -19.17 -6.31
C VAL A 30 -15.49 -20.44 -5.47
N PRO A 31 -15.80 -20.40 -4.14
CA PRO A 31 -15.76 -21.57 -3.28
C PRO A 31 -16.52 -22.78 -3.85
N ASP A 32 -17.64 -22.55 -4.53
CA ASP A 32 -18.47 -23.57 -5.17
C ASP A 32 -17.73 -24.38 -6.25
N ASN A 33 -16.75 -23.77 -6.91
CA ASN A 33 -16.00 -24.42 -7.99
C ASN A 33 -14.81 -25.24 -7.45
N HIS A 34 -14.49 -25.13 -6.16
CA HIS A 34 -13.32 -25.79 -5.59
C HIS A 34 -13.63 -27.28 -5.29
N PRO A 35 -12.96 -28.25 -5.96
CA PRO A 35 -13.34 -29.66 -5.91
C PRO A 35 -13.09 -30.36 -4.57
N LYS A 36 -12.27 -29.75 -3.69
CA LYS A 36 -11.84 -30.33 -2.41
C LYS A 36 -12.18 -29.46 -1.20
N ILE A 37 -13.12 -28.51 -1.34
CA ILE A 37 -13.49 -27.64 -0.23
C ILE A 37 -14.27 -28.45 0.82
N SER A 38 -13.97 -28.25 2.10
CA SER A 38 -14.72 -28.89 3.17
C SER A 38 -16.09 -28.23 3.33
N SER A 39 -17.11 -28.99 3.74
CA SER A 39 -18.46 -28.43 3.97
C SER A 39 -18.46 -27.32 5.02
N GLU A 40 -17.62 -27.46 6.06
CA GLU A 40 -17.48 -26.46 7.14
C GLU A 40 -16.87 -25.15 6.62
N GLU A 41 -15.81 -25.23 5.82
CA GLU A 41 -15.18 -24.06 5.19
C GLU A 41 -16.10 -23.41 4.17
N HIS A 42 -16.79 -24.21 3.36
CA HIS A 42 -17.75 -23.73 2.36
C HIS A 42 -18.88 -22.92 3.01
N GLU A 43 -19.48 -23.46 4.07
CA GLU A 43 -20.53 -22.76 4.81
C GLU A 43 -19.98 -21.51 5.52
N TYR A 44 -18.78 -21.58 6.10
CA TYR A 44 -18.11 -20.43 6.70
C TYR A 44 -17.89 -19.31 5.69
N LEU A 45 -17.39 -19.62 4.49
CA LEU A 45 -17.15 -18.63 3.43
C LEU A 45 -18.45 -18.03 2.91
N LEU A 46 -19.50 -18.84 2.70
CA LEU A 46 -20.81 -18.31 2.26
C LEU A 46 -21.45 -17.39 3.30
N GLN A 47 -21.24 -17.65 4.59
CA GLN A 47 -21.78 -16.80 5.66
C GLN A 47 -20.99 -15.50 5.87
N ASN A 48 -19.69 -15.48 5.56
CA ASN A 48 -18.80 -14.37 5.91
C ASN A 48 -18.27 -13.57 4.70
N VAL A 49 -18.21 -14.18 3.52
CA VAL A 49 -17.86 -13.53 2.26
C VAL A 49 -19.16 -13.13 1.58
N GLY A 50 -19.53 -11.85 1.71
CA GLY A 50 -20.63 -11.30 0.92
C GLY A 50 -20.30 -11.50 -0.56
N ILE A 51 -21.15 -12.24 -1.28
CA ILE A 51 -21.06 -12.35 -2.73
C ILE A 51 -21.20 -10.92 -3.25
N SER A 52 -20.09 -10.32 -3.67
CA SER A 52 -20.08 -8.98 -4.24
C SER A 52 -20.69 -9.10 -5.63
N GLU A 53 -22.02 -8.97 -5.70
CA GLU A 53 -22.67 -8.73 -6.99
C GLU A 53 -21.99 -7.53 -7.64
N GLU A 54 -21.56 -7.69 -8.89
CA GLU A 54 -20.93 -6.61 -9.63
C GLU A 54 -21.86 -5.38 -9.59
N PRO A 55 -21.38 -4.22 -9.12
CA PRO A 55 -22.23 -3.05 -9.01
C PRO A 55 -22.72 -2.64 -10.39
N LEU A 56 -24.05 -2.66 -10.57
CA LEU A 56 -24.72 -2.36 -11.85
C LEU A 56 -24.29 -1.02 -12.47
N VAL A 57 -23.95 -0.03 -11.62
CA VAL A 57 -23.48 1.30 -12.05
C VAL A 57 -22.42 1.82 -11.07
N ILE A 58 -21.25 2.19 -11.60
CA ILE A 58 -20.15 2.76 -10.79
C ILE A 58 -20.35 4.28 -10.64
N PRO A 59 -20.46 4.81 -9.40
CA PRO A 59 -20.69 6.23 -9.16
C PRO A 59 -19.39 7.04 -9.22
N TRP A 60 -18.78 7.16 -10.42
CA TRP A 60 -17.47 7.80 -10.64
C TRP A 60 -17.35 9.20 -10.04
N LEU A 61 -18.36 10.05 -10.24
CA LEU A 61 -18.32 11.41 -9.73
C LEU A 61 -18.25 11.43 -8.19
N SER A 62 -19.04 10.60 -7.52
CA SER A 62 -19.05 10.49 -6.05
C SER A 62 -17.74 9.93 -5.49
N ILE A 63 -17.09 9.02 -6.24
CA ILE A 63 -15.80 8.45 -5.87
C ILE A 63 -14.71 9.53 -5.96
N PHE A 64 -14.60 10.22 -7.10
CA PHE A 64 -13.54 11.21 -7.31
C PHE A 64 -13.76 12.54 -6.59
N THR A 65 -14.97 12.80 -6.08
CA THR A 65 -15.26 13.97 -5.22
C THR A 65 -15.16 13.65 -3.72
N SER A 66 -14.98 12.37 -3.37
CA SER A 66 -14.83 11.90 -1.98
C SER A 66 -13.49 12.35 -1.38
N LEU A 67 -13.54 13.20 -0.36
CA LEU A 67 -12.35 13.68 0.36
C LEU A 67 -11.46 12.54 0.90
N PRO A 68 -11.99 11.46 1.52
CA PRO A 68 -11.17 10.31 1.92
C PRO A 68 -10.46 9.63 0.76
N PHE A 69 -11.10 9.53 -0.41
CA PHE A 69 -10.50 8.92 -1.59
C PHE A 69 -9.42 9.81 -2.20
N ILE A 70 -9.65 11.13 -2.26
CA ILE A 70 -8.63 12.11 -2.70
C ILE A 70 -7.41 12.07 -1.78
N ALA A 71 -7.62 12.02 -0.46
CA ALA A 71 -6.53 11.92 0.51
C ALA A 71 -5.73 10.62 0.33
N TYR A 72 -6.42 9.49 0.15
CA TYR A 72 -5.80 8.21 -0.18
C TYR A 72 -4.95 8.29 -1.45
N MET A 73 -5.50 8.88 -2.53
CA MET A 73 -4.82 9.02 -3.83
C MET A 73 -3.54 9.85 -3.72
N ALA A 74 -3.60 10.97 -2.99
CA ALA A 74 -2.45 11.83 -2.76
C ALA A 74 -1.36 11.10 -1.97
N CYS A 75 -1.74 10.38 -0.90
CA CYS A 75 -0.80 9.58 -0.12
C CYS A 75 -0.13 8.48 -0.97
N TYR A 76 -0.92 7.77 -1.78
CA TYR A 76 -0.37 6.68 -2.59
C TYR A 76 0.60 7.20 -3.66
N SER A 77 0.24 8.29 -4.32
CA SER A 77 1.10 8.94 -5.32
C SER A 77 2.42 9.43 -4.71
N ALA A 78 2.36 10.06 -3.53
CA ALA A 78 3.55 10.51 -2.81
C ALA A 78 4.43 9.35 -2.35
N PHE A 79 3.82 8.26 -1.88
CA PHE A 79 4.55 7.05 -1.50
C PHE A 79 5.28 6.44 -2.69
N LEU A 80 4.62 6.30 -3.85
CA LEU A 80 5.27 5.80 -5.08
C LEU A 80 6.38 6.75 -5.56
N TRP A 81 6.17 8.07 -5.47
CA TRP A 81 7.21 9.05 -5.81
C TRP A 81 8.48 8.86 -4.96
N ASN A 82 8.32 8.66 -3.65
CA ASN A 82 9.43 8.37 -2.74
C ASN A 82 10.11 7.04 -3.10
N ILE A 83 9.32 5.97 -3.30
CA ILE A 83 9.85 4.65 -3.69
C ILE A 83 10.67 4.77 -4.98
N PHE A 84 10.13 5.37 -6.05
CA PHE A 84 10.87 5.50 -7.30
C PHE A 84 12.12 6.36 -7.18
N THR A 85 12.08 7.44 -6.39
CA THR A 85 13.26 8.26 -6.13
C THR A 85 14.33 7.46 -5.39
N MET A 86 13.96 6.78 -4.31
CA MET A 86 14.89 5.99 -3.51
C MET A 86 15.42 4.78 -4.29
N MET A 87 14.58 4.08 -5.05
CA MET A 87 14.97 2.88 -5.81
C MET A 87 15.86 3.20 -7.01
N ASN A 88 15.41 4.12 -7.88
CA ASN A 88 16.07 4.34 -9.16
C ASN A 88 17.33 5.19 -9.01
N ASN A 89 17.36 6.07 -8.01
CA ASN A 89 18.44 7.02 -7.86
C ASN A 89 19.39 6.66 -6.70
N MET A 90 19.10 5.63 -5.88
CA MET A 90 20.01 5.15 -4.82
C MET A 90 21.42 4.86 -5.33
N PRO A 91 21.60 4.10 -6.43
CA PRO A 91 22.94 3.76 -6.88
C PRO A 91 23.75 5.00 -7.26
N MET A 92 23.09 5.96 -7.91
CA MET A 92 23.68 7.25 -8.26
C MET A 92 24.02 8.05 -7.00
N PHE A 93 23.09 8.13 -6.04
CA PHE A 93 23.31 8.81 -4.76
C PHE A 93 24.52 8.25 -4.01
N MET A 94 24.62 6.92 -3.90
CA MET A 94 25.74 6.26 -3.21
C MET A 94 27.06 6.47 -3.94
N GLN A 95 27.08 6.37 -5.28
CA GLN A 95 28.27 6.65 -6.06
C GLN A 95 28.78 8.09 -5.82
N THR A 96 27.85 9.03 -5.68
CA THR A 96 28.13 10.47 -5.47
C THR A 96 28.66 10.79 -4.09
N MET A 97 27.95 10.33 -3.06
CA MET A 97 28.24 10.69 -1.68
C MET A 97 29.44 9.91 -1.14
N LEU A 98 29.76 8.75 -1.74
CA LEU A 98 30.66 7.76 -1.14
C LEU A 98 31.81 7.34 -2.09
N ASN A 99 31.81 7.76 -3.36
CA ASN A 99 32.83 7.42 -4.37
C ASN A 99 33.08 5.91 -4.56
N ILE A 100 32.05 5.07 -4.37
CA ILE A 100 32.17 3.61 -4.46
C ILE A 100 31.82 3.13 -5.86
N GLN A 101 32.62 2.19 -6.38
CA GLN A 101 32.30 1.45 -7.60
C GLN A 101 31.15 0.48 -7.29
N THR A 102 30.05 0.62 -8.05
CA THR A 102 28.75 -0.04 -7.87
C THR A 102 28.78 -1.58 -7.82
N ASP A 103 29.88 -2.21 -8.20
CA ASP A 103 29.98 -3.63 -8.49
C ASP A 103 29.88 -4.53 -7.25
N GLU A 104 30.28 -4.02 -6.07
CA GLU A 104 30.18 -4.76 -4.79
C GLU A 104 28.95 -4.37 -3.95
N SER A 105 28.07 -3.49 -4.43
CA SER A 105 27.01 -2.88 -3.59
C SER A 105 25.63 -3.56 -3.67
N GLY A 106 25.50 -4.63 -4.47
CA GLY A 106 24.23 -5.35 -4.69
C GLY A 106 23.51 -5.76 -3.41
N TYR A 107 24.23 -6.30 -2.43
CA TYR A 107 23.65 -6.74 -1.15
C TYR A 107 23.21 -5.56 -0.27
N LEU A 108 23.88 -4.40 -0.36
CA LEU A 108 23.48 -3.19 0.39
C LEU A 108 22.15 -2.64 -0.11
N TYR A 109 21.87 -2.75 -1.42
CA TYR A 109 20.58 -2.35 -1.98
C TYR A 109 19.45 -3.29 -1.59
N CYS A 110 19.72 -4.58 -1.31
CA CYS A 110 18.68 -5.53 -0.91
C CYS A 110 18.15 -5.30 0.52
N ILE A 111 18.98 -4.77 1.42
CA ILE A 111 18.65 -4.61 2.85
C ILE A 111 17.35 -3.80 3.06
N PRO A 112 17.18 -2.60 2.48
CA PRO A 112 15.95 -1.82 2.66
C PRO A 112 14.68 -2.56 2.21
N PHE A 113 14.74 -3.33 1.12
CA PHE A 113 13.57 -4.06 0.60
C PHE A 113 13.22 -5.27 1.46
N ILE A 114 14.22 -5.99 1.98
CA ILE A 114 13.99 -7.09 2.92
C ILE A 114 13.34 -6.54 4.20
N LEU A 115 13.84 -5.42 4.72
CA LEU A 115 13.26 -4.78 5.90
C LEU A 115 11.84 -4.26 5.63
N MET A 116 11.59 -3.67 4.45
CA MET A 116 10.24 -3.28 4.03
C MET A 116 9.29 -4.49 3.96
N PHE A 117 9.75 -5.63 3.43
CA PHE A 117 8.96 -6.87 3.43
C PHE A 117 8.63 -7.33 4.85
N LEU A 118 9.61 -7.34 5.77
CA LEU A 118 9.37 -7.72 7.16
C LEU A 118 8.41 -6.76 7.86
N SER A 119 8.54 -5.45 7.61
CA SER A 119 7.63 -4.41 8.09
C SER A 119 6.18 -4.63 7.66
N ARG A 120 5.95 -4.99 6.39
CA ARG A 120 4.60 -5.31 5.88
C ARG A 120 3.94 -6.45 6.64
N ASN A 121 4.68 -7.55 6.84
CA ASN A 121 4.18 -8.71 7.58
C ASN A 121 3.93 -8.36 9.07
N PHE A 122 4.80 -7.53 9.64
CA PHE A 122 4.63 -7.02 10.99
C PHE A 122 3.38 -6.14 11.12
N ASN A 123 3.11 -5.26 10.15
CA ASN A 123 1.92 -4.41 10.15
C ASN A 123 0.62 -5.22 9.99
N ALA A 124 0.64 -6.27 9.16
CA ALA A 124 -0.51 -7.15 8.96
C ALA A 124 -0.93 -7.86 10.26
N THR A 125 0.03 -8.28 11.08
CA THR A 125 -0.22 -8.96 12.37
C THR A 125 -0.51 -7.98 13.51
N THR A 126 0.17 -6.82 13.52
CA THR A 126 0.08 -5.84 14.60
C THR A 126 -1.19 -5.01 14.53
N TYR A 127 -1.71 -4.72 13.33
CA TYR A 127 -2.91 -3.89 13.18
C TYR A 127 -4.15 -4.46 13.92
N PRO A 128 -4.54 -5.74 13.75
CA PRO A 128 -5.66 -6.33 14.48
C PRO A 128 -5.45 -6.31 16.00
N ILE A 129 -4.23 -6.58 16.46
CA ILE A 129 -3.87 -6.58 17.88
C ILE A 129 -4.08 -5.18 18.47
N ILE A 130 -3.44 -4.15 17.88
CA ILE A 130 -3.58 -2.77 18.36
C ILE A 130 -5.03 -2.33 18.29
N ARG A 131 -5.75 -2.66 17.22
CA ARG A 131 -7.16 -2.30 17.06
C ARG A 131 -8.05 -2.89 18.15
N ASN A 132 -7.81 -4.14 18.52
CA ASN A 132 -8.60 -4.85 19.55
C ASN A 132 -8.26 -4.37 20.97
N TYR A 133 -6.98 -4.14 21.26
CA TYR A 133 -6.56 -3.70 22.60
C TYR A 133 -6.84 -2.21 22.87
N SER A 134 -6.71 -1.35 21.86
CA SER A 134 -6.83 0.11 22.07
C SER A 134 -8.27 0.61 22.11
N GLY A 135 -9.24 -0.16 21.59
CA GLY A 135 -10.63 0.28 21.45
C GLY A 135 -10.83 1.46 20.46
N LEU A 136 -9.78 1.89 19.76
CA LEU A 136 -9.82 3.02 18.83
C LEU A 136 -10.62 2.67 17.57
N SER A 137 -11.25 3.67 16.94
CA SER A 137 -11.89 3.46 15.63
C SER A 137 -10.87 3.12 14.55
N ASN A 138 -11.29 2.38 13.51
CA ASN A 138 -10.44 2.06 12.35
C ASN A 138 -9.80 3.34 11.78
N THR A 139 -10.58 4.42 11.66
CA THR A 139 -10.07 5.70 11.12
C THR A 139 -8.90 6.25 11.93
N VAL A 140 -8.99 6.20 13.27
CA VAL A 140 -7.91 6.68 14.14
C VAL A 140 -6.69 5.79 14.02
N CYS A 141 -6.85 4.46 14.02
CA CYS A 141 -5.74 3.52 13.81
C CYS A 141 -5.04 3.78 12.47
N ARG A 142 -5.78 3.89 11.35
CA ARG A 142 -5.21 4.17 10.03
C ARG A 142 -4.46 5.50 10.00
N LYS A 143 -4.99 6.54 10.64
CA LYS A 143 -4.33 7.85 10.77
C LYS A 143 -3.03 7.78 11.58
N LEU A 144 -3.01 7.01 12.67
CA LEU A 144 -1.81 6.83 13.49
C LEU A 144 -0.70 6.11 12.71
N TYR A 145 -1.02 5.03 12.01
CA TYR A 145 -0.07 4.32 11.15
C TYR A 145 0.46 5.22 10.01
N CYS A 146 -0.44 5.97 9.35
CA CYS A 146 -0.08 6.93 8.32
C CYS A 146 0.87 8.02 8.86
N CYS A 147 0.52 8.64 9.98
CA CYS A 147 1.33 9.68 10.61
C CYS A 147 2.71 9.14 11.02
N PHE A 148 2.75 7.98 11.69
CA PHE A 148 4.00 7.36 12.12
C PHE A 148 4.93 7.09 10.92
N GLY A 149 4.44 6.44 9.87
CA GLY A 149 5.27 6.17 8.69
C GLY A 149 5.73 7.45 7.99
N CYS A 150 4.87 8.47 7.89
CA CYS A 150 5.27 9.76 7.31
C CYS A 150 6.37 10.45 8.12
N LEU A 151 6.27 10.43 9.45
CA LEU A 151 7.29 10.97 10.33
C LEU A 151 8.62 10.24 10.18
N MET A 152 8.61 8.91 10.05
CA MET A 152 9.83 8.12 9.86
C MET A 152 10.50 8.41 8.51
N VAL A 153 9.72 8.63 7.44
CA VAL A 153 10.25 9.12 6.17
C VAL A 153 10.89 10.49 6.36
N ILE A 154 10.20 11.44 6.99
CA ILE A 154 10.72 12.80 7.21
C ILE A 154 12.02 12.78 8.02
N THR A 155 12.04 12.11 9.16
CA THR A 155 13.22 12.08 10.05
C THR A 155 14.41 11.37 9.39
N SER A 156 14.18 10.30 8.62
CA SER A 156 15.23 9.60 7.88
C SER A 156 15.88 10.45 6.80
N LEU A 157 15.11 11.31 6.12
CA LEU A 157 15.66 12.18 5.08
C LEU A 157 16.35 13.40 5.69
N LEU A 158 15.81 13.96 6.77
CA LEU A 158 16.45 15.06 7.50
C LEU A 158 17.81 14.62 8.08
N SER A 159 17.95 13.37 8.55
CA SER A 159 19.23 12.87 9.03
C SER A 159 20.31 12.81 7.95
N ILE A 160 19.94 12.63 6.67
CA ILE A 160 20.87 12.69 5.53
C ILE A 160 21.18 14.15 5.19
N ILE A 161 20.17 15.03 5.17
CA ILE A 161 20.30 16.43 4.75
C ILE A 161 21.23 17.21 5.69
N PHE A 162 21.06 17.05 7.01
CA PHE A 162 21.81 17.82 8.01
C PHE A 162 23.19 17.26 8.34
N GLU A 163 23.49 16.03 7.94
CA GLU A 163 24.78 15.41 8.22
C GLU A 163 25.84 15.93 7.24
N GLU A 164 26.91 16.54 7.74
CA GLU A 164 28.00 17.05 6.89
C GLU A 164 28.84 15.90 6.32
N HIS A 165 29.17 14.89 7.15
CA HIS A 165 30.00 13.75 6.80
C HIS A 165 29.19 12.47 6.67
N VAL A 166 28.55 12.31 5.51
CA VAL A 166 27.68 11.18 5.23
C VAL A 166 28.49 9.90 5.01
N THR A 167 28.33 8.92 5.90
CA THR A 167 28.93 7.58 5.74
C THR A 167 27.99 6.62 5.01
N ILE A 168 28.54 5.54 4.43
CA ILE A 168 27.76 4.51 3.74
C ILE A 168 26.68 3.93 4.65
N TRP A 169 27.08 3.56 5.87
CA TRP A 169 26.20 2.94 6.85
C TRP A 169 25.09 3.89 7.29
N HIS A 170 25.38 5.19 7.39
CA HIS A 170 24.37 6.20 7.66
C HIS A 170 23.31 6.26 6.56
N VAL A 171 23.73 6.30 5.28
CA VAL A 171 22.81 6.32 4.13
C VAL A 171 21.97 5.05 4.06
N VAL A 172 22.62 3.89 4.19
CA VAL A 172 21.94 2.59 4.15
C VAL A 172 20.95 2.49 5.31
N ALA A 173 21.33 2.91 6.53
CA ALA A 173 20.43 2.91 7.69
C ALA A 173 19.27 3.88 7.50
N ALA A 174 19.53 5.11 7.05
CA ALA A 174 18.50 6.11 6.82
C ALA A 174 17.49 5.66 5.75
N ILE A 175 17.96 5.15 4.60
CA ILE A 175 17.06 4.65 3.56
C ILE A 175 16.35 3.36 4.00
N SER A 176 17.01 2.52 4.80
CA SER A 176 16.35 1.35 5.41
C SER A 176 15.22 1.79 6.33
N ILE A 177 15.43 2.81 7.18
CA ILE A 177 14.39 3.38 8.04
C ILE A 177 13.26 4.00 7.18
N ASN A 178 13.63 4.75 6.14
CA ASN A 178 12.70 5.38 5.21
C ASN A 178 11.74 4.35 4.59
N LEU A 179 12.28 3.27 4.03
CA LEU A 179 11.49 2.26 3.32
C LEU A 179 10.80 1.29 4.29
N CYS A 180 11.48 0.86 5.37
CA CYS A 180 10.93 -0.07 6.34
C CYS A 180 9.84 0.57 7.20
N LEU A 181 10.19 1.65 7.92
CA LEU A 181 9.26 2.29 8.85
C LEU A 181 8.30 3.22 8.11
N GLY A 182 8.70 3.79 6.98
CA GLY A 182 7.78 4.54 6.11
C GLY A 182 6.67 3.68 5.52
N ASP A 183 6.91 2.38 5.30
CA ASP A 183 5.87 1.47 4.81
C ASP A 183 4.72 1.28 5.81
N PHE A 184 4.89 1.63 7.09
CA PHE A 184 3.75 1.72 8.04
C PHE A 184 2.66 2.67 7.53
N ALA A 185 3.04 3.74 6.84
CA ALA A 185 2.06 4.65 6.27
C ALA A 185 1.28 4.02 5.12
N TYR A 186 1.94 3.15 4.33
CA TYR A 186 1.33 2.41 3.24
C TYR A 186 0.52 1.22 3.75
N SER A 187 1.18 0.17 4.24
CA SER A 187 0.59 -1.13 4.54
C SER A 187 -0.31 -1.15 5.76
N GLY A 188 -0.03 -0.34 6.79
CA GLY A 188 -0.89 -0.20 7.97
C GLY A 188 -1.86 0.99 7.89
N GLY A 189 -1.47 2.04 7.17
CA GLY A 189 -2.15 3.33 7.09
C GLY A 189 -3.14 3.42 5.94
N PHE A 190 -2.80 4.12 4.87
CA PHE A 190 -3.77 4.46 3.84
C PHE A 190 -4.15 3.29 2.92
N PHE A 191 -3.24 2.36 2.61
CA PHE A 191 -3.52 1.35 1.57
C PHE A 191 -4.73 0.45 1.89
N PRO A 192 -4.84 -0.15 3.10
CA PRO A 192 -5.99 -0.99 3.43
C PRO A 192 -7.25 -0.19 3.73
N THR A 193 -7.16 1.14 3.87
CA THR A 193 -8.33 2.00 4.10
C THR A 193 -9.32 1.92 2.94
N LEU A 194 -8.87 1.52 1.75
CA LEU A 194 -9.75 1.30 0.61
C LEU A 194 -10.77 0.18 0.82
N LEU A 195 -10.35 -0.91 1.47
CA LEU A 195 -11.22 -2.01 1.88
C LEU A 195 -12.22 -1.54 2.95
N ASP A 196 -11.77 -0.69 3.89
CA ASP A 196 -12.62 -0.11 4.93
C ASP A 196 -13.65 0.90 4.35
N LEU A 197 -13.27 1.63 3.29
CA LEU A 197 -14.10 2.66 2.65
C LEU A 197 -15.18 2.07 1.76
N ALA A 198 -14.83 1.09 0.93
CA ALA A 198 -15.71 0.56 -0.11
C ALA A 198 -15.34 -0.88 -0.49
N PRO A 199 -15.73 -1.89 0.31
CA PRO A 199 -15.34 -3.30 0.11
C PRO A 199 -15.74 -3.83 -1.27
N ASN A 200 -16.96 -3.56 -1.73
CA ASN A 200 -17.47 -4.01 -3.03
C ASN A 200 -16.71 -3.39 -4.23
N TYR A 201 -16.11 -2.21 -4.03
CA TYR A 201 -15.36 -1.50 -5.08
C TYR A 201 -13.84 -1.58 -4.86
N ALA A 202 -13.37 -2.27 -3.82
CA ALA A 202 -11.97 -2.18 -3.39
C ALA A 202 -10.99 -2.65 -4.47
N GLY A 203 -11.32 -3.73 -5.20
CA GLY A 203 -10.50 -4.22 -6.32
C GLY A 203 -10.42 -3.19 -7.46
N LEU A 204 -11.57 -2.69 -7.92
CA LEU A 204 -11.65 -1.67 -8.97
C LEU A 204 -10.90 -0.40 -8.57
N LEU A 205 -11.17 0.12 -7.38
CA LEU A 205 -10.56 1.34 -6.88
C LEU A 205 -9.05 1.15 -6.69
N SER A 206 -8.59 -0.03 -6.24
CA SER A 206 -7.17 -0.31 -6.09
C SER A 206 -6.45 -0.24 -7.44
N GLY A 207 -7.05 -0.84 -8.48
CA GLY A 207 -6.53 -0.77 -9.85
C GLY A 207 -6.47 0.65 -10.41
N VAL A 208 -7.58 1.39 -10.32
CA VAL A 208 -7.66 2.80 -10.78
C VAL A 208 -6.66 3.68 -10.02
N SER A 209 -6.57 3.49 -8.71
CA SER A 209 -5.66 4.26 -7.86
C SER A 209 -4.20 3.98 -8.18
N THR A 210 -3.87 2.70 -8.42
CA THR A 210 -2.53 2.29 -8.85
C THR A 210 -2.18 2.95 -10.16
N PHE A 211 -3.06 2.89 -11.17
CA PHE A 211 -2.82 3.54 -12.45
C PHE A 211 -2.51 5.04 -12.31
N ILE A 212 -3.37 5.78 -11.60
CA ILE A 212 -3.18 7.23 -11.40
C ILE A 212 -1.90 7.51 -10.61
N ALA A 213 -1.63 6.75 -9.54
CA ALA A 213 -0.45 6.94 -8.72
C ALA A 213 0.84 6.68 -9.52
N PHE A 214 0.86 5.68 -10.40
CA PHE A 214 1.97 5.43 -11.31
C PHE A 214 2.15 6.55 -12.34
N VAL A 215 1.06 7.06 -12.92
CA VAL A 215 1.12 8.21 -13.86
C VAL A 215 1.72 9.43 -13.18
N ILE A 216 1.37 9.69 -11.92
CA ILE A 216 1.91 10.80 -11.13
C ILE A 216 3.37 10.55 -10.73
N ALA A 217 3.72 9.32 -10.34
CA ALA A 217 5.04 8.99 -9.81
C ALA A 217 6.10 8.70 -10.89
N CYS A 218 5.72 8.22 -12.08
CA CYS A 218 6.65 7.86 -13.16
C CYS A 218 7.61 9.00 -13.55
N PRO A 219 7.17 10.29 -13.62
CA PRO A 219 8.07 11.41 -13.87
C PRO A 219 9.14 11.65 -12.79
N ALA A 220 9.05 11.03 -11.60
CA ALA A 220 9.96 11.32 -10.48
C ALA A 220 11.44 11.20 -10.86
N THR A 221 11.83 10.11 -11.53
CA THR A 221 13.22 9.90 -11.95
C THR A 221 13.68 10.95 -12.96
N TYR A 222 12.81 11.36 -13.89
CA TYR A 222 13.10 12.40 -14.86
C TYR A 222 13.25 13.77 -14.19
N VAL A 223 12.35 14.12 -13.28
CA VAL A 223 12.44 15.36 -12.49
C VAL A 223 13.74 15.39 -11.69
N ASN A 224 14.08 14.29 -11.03
CA ASN A 224 15.33 14.18 -10.28
C ASN A 224 16.55 14.33 -11.20
N SER A 225 16.53 13.81 -12.43
CA SER A 225 17.64 14.00 -13.38
C SER A 225 17.80 15.44 -13.89
N ILE A 226 16.74 16.26 -13.84
CA ILE A 226 16.84 17.69 -14.18
C ILE A 226 17.48 18.47 -13.02
N ILE A 227 17.18 18.07 -11.79
CA ILE A 227 17.70 18.69 -10.57
C ILE A 227 19.17 18.32 -10.37
N ILE A 228 19.51 17.04 -10.57
CA ILE A 228 20.85 16.48 -10.37
C ILE A 228 21.62 16.57 -11.69
N LYS A 229 22.37 17.66 -11.90
CA LYS A 229 23.14 17.89 -13.13
C LYS A 229 24.61 17.56 -12.94
N GLN A 230 25.18 18.08 -11.85
CA GLN A 230 26.60 17.94 -11.52
C GLN A 230 26.83 16.85 -10.50
N ASN A 231 25.75 16.25 -9.99
CA ASN A 231 25.79 15.18 -9.01
C ASN A 231 26.48 15.68 -7.74
N THR A 232 26.00 16.80 -7.20
CA THR A 232 26.54 17.40 -5.98
C THR A 232 25.61 17.17 -4.81
N LYS A 233 26.16 17.28 -3.59
CA LYS A 233 25.36 17.11 -2.37
C LYS A 233 24.21 18.10 -2.26
N GLU A 234 24.39 19.33 -2.73
CA GLU A 234 23.37 20.37 -2.69
C GLU A 234 22.18 20.06 -3.61
N GLU A 235 22.45 19.53 -4.81
CA GLU A 235 21.40 19.08 -5.75
C GLU A 235 20.59 17.93 -5.13
N TRP A 236 21.28 16.98 -4.49
CA TRP A 236 20.63 15.88 -3.78
C TRP A 236 19.81 16.36 -2.60
N ASN A 237 20.32 17.27 -1.78
CA ASN A 237 19.57 17.87 -0.69
C ASN A 237 18.28 18.53 -1.19
N THR A 238 18.29 19.15 -2.37
CA THR A 238 17.08 19.72 -2.99
C THR A 238 16.04 18.64 -3.27
N VAL A 239 16.44 17.50 -3.85
CA VAL A 239 15.55 16.35 -4.09
C VAL A 239 14.97 15.82 -2.78
N LEU A 240 15.80 15.66 -1.75
CA LEU A 240 15.37 15.16 -0.44
C LEU A 240 14.40 16.13 0.24
N TRP A 241 14.63 17.44 0.16
CA TRP A 241 13.71 18.46 0.68
C TRP A 241 12.34 18.44 0.01
N ILE A 242 12.28 18.19 -1.30
CA ILE A 242 11.00 18.02 -2.03
C ILE A 242 10.19 16.87 -1.44
N ILE A 243 10.85 15.73 -1.16
CA ILE A 243 10.18 14.56 -0.57
C ILE A 243 9.74 14.86 0.87
N VAL A 244 10.59 15.52 1.67
CA VAL A 244 10.22 15.95 3.04
C VAL A 244 8.96 16.83 3.00
N GLY A 245 8.92 17.85 2.15
CA GLY A 245 7.76 18.73 1.99
C GLY A 245 6.50 17.96 1.55
N LEU A 246 6.67 17.03 0.60
CA LEU A 246 5.57 16.18 0.11
C LEU A 246 4.99 15.31 1.24
N PHE A 247 5.84 14.69 2.06
CA PHE A 247 5.39 13.84 3.18
C PHE A 247 4.76 14.63 4.32
N ILE A 248 5.23 15.84 4.59
CA ILE A 248 4.55 16.76 5.52
C ILE A 248 3.14 17.09 4.99
N PHE A 249 3.04 17.44 3.71
CA PHE A 249 1.77 17.78 3.07
C PHE A 249 0.78 16.62 3.12
N ILE A 250 1.17 15.41 2.68
CA ILE A 250 0.26 14.26 2.68
C ILE A 250 -0.10 13.79 4.08
N MET A 251 0.80 13.94 5.06
CA MET A 251 0.51 13.63 6.46
C MET A 251 -0.63 14.51 6.97
N PHE A 252 -0.56 15.83 6.79
CA PHE A 252 -1.64 16.73 7.19
C PHE A 252 -2.92 16.49 6.40
N LEU A 253 -2.82 16.30 5.08
CA LEU A 253 -3.96 16.00 4.22
C LEU A 253 -4.72 14.75 4.71
N TYR A 254 -4.00 13.67 5.02
CA TYR A 254 -4.59 12.43 5.50
C TYR A 254 -5.12 12.53 6.94
N LEU A 255 -4.46 13.30 7.81
CA LEU A 255 -4.95 13.56 9.16
C LEU A 255 -6.27 14.33 9.15
N ILE A 256 -6.45 15.27 8.22
CA ILE A 256 -7.68 16.06 8.11
C ILE A 256 -8.78 15.26 7.39
N PHE A 257 -8.50 14.77 6.19
CA PHE A 257 -9.51 14.23 5.27
C PHE A 257 -9.60 12.70 5.23
N GLY A 258 -8.57 12.00 5.72
CA GLY A 258 -8.56 10.53 5.75
C GLY A 258 -9.71 9.98 6.59
N SER A 259 -10.35 8.92 6.09
CA SER A 259 -11.43 8.22 6.79
C SER A 259 -11.41 6.75 6.43
N ALA A 260 -11.72 5.90 7.41
CA ALA A 260 -11.92 4.45 7.22
C ALA A 260 -13.36 4.07 7.60
N LYS A 261 -14.31 4.98 7.36
CA LYS A 261 -15.74 4.73 7.51
C LYS A 261 -16.32 4.38 6.15
N LEU A 262 -17.22 3.39 6.12
CA LEU A 262 -17.95 2.99 4.94
C LEU A 262 -18.61 4.22 4.28
N GLN A 263 -18.37 4.39 2.98
CA GLN A 263 -18.89 5.53 2.23
C GLN A 263 -20.30 5.27 1.70
N LEU A 264 -21.13 6.31 1.63
CA LEU A 264 -22.52 6.17 1.17
C LEU A 264 -22.63 5.66 -0.27
N TRP A 265 -21.67 6.02 -1.12
CA TRP A 265 -21.60 5.56 -2.50
C TRP A 265 -21.14 4.10 -2.64
N SER A 266 -20.62 3.47 -1.58
CA SER A 266 -20.22 2.06 -1.61
C SER A 266 -21.38 1.11 -1.30
N VAL A 267 -22.47 1.61 -0.73
CA VAL A 267 -23.67 0.82 -0.46
C VAL A 267 -24.49 0.79 -1.75
N ASN A 268 -24.57 -0.38 -2.39
CA ASN A 268 -25.55 -0.58 -3.46
C ASN A 268 -26.92 -0.23 -2.86
N LYS A 269 -27.59 0.80 -3.40
CA LYS A 269 -28.99 1.04 -3.07
C LYS A 269 -29.75 -0.20 -3.50
N LEU A 270 -30.07 -1.08 -2.54
CA LEU A 270 -31.10 -2.07 -2.72
C LEU A 270 -32.35 -1.30 -3.17
N GLU A 271 -32.86 -1.63 -4.35
CA GLU A 271 -34.20 -1.22 -4.75
C GLU A 271 -35.15 -1.64 -3.61
N VAL A 272 -35.85 -0.67 -3.02
CA VAL A 272 -36.95 -0.98 -2.12
C VAL A 272 -37.99 -1.66 -2.99
N PRO A 273 -38.32 -2.95 -2.77
CA PRO A 273 -39.36 -3.58 -3.57
C PRO A 273 -40.65 -2.78 -3.35
N GLU A 274 -41.35 -2.49 -4.45
CA GLU A 274 -42.67 -1.88 -4.39
C GLU A 274 -43.53 -2.64 -3.36
N ARG A 275 -44.26 -1.89 -2.51
CA ARG A 275 -45.15 -2.44 -1.50
C ARG A 275 -46.15 -3.38 -2.17
N GLY A 276 -45.90 -4.69 -2.14
CA GLY A 276 -46.85 -5.67 -2.66
C GLY A 276 -46.35 -7.11 -2.82
N THR A 277 -45.04 -7.37 -2.97
CA THR A 277 -44.55 -8.74 -3.17
C THR A 277 -43.98 -9.33 -1.88
N PHE A 278 -44.80 -10.14 -1.22
CA PHE A 278 -44.41 -10.92 -0.05
C PHE A 278 -43.48 -12.07 -0.46
N ARG A 279 -42.18 -11.81 -0.52
CA ARG A 279 -41.14 -12.84 -0.33
C ARG A 279 -40.11 -12.30 0.65
N SER A 280 -40.05 -12.97 1.80
CA SER A 280 -39.23 -12.72 2.98
C SER A 280 -37.87 -12.07 2.69
N THR A 281 -37.80 -10.76 2.87
CA THR A 281 -36.54 -10.02 2.94
C THR A 281 -35.92 -10.26 4.32
N ILE A 282 -34.81 -10.99 4.36
CA ILE A 282 -33.90 -10.96 5.50
C ILE A 282 -33.33 -9.55 5.54
N ILE A 283 -33.84 -8.73 6.46
CA ILE A 283 -33.26 -7.44 6.80
C ILE A 283 -31.89 -7.73 7.40
N PHE A 284 -30.83 -7.62 6.59
CA PHE A 284 -29.48 -7.75 7.09
C PHE A 284 -29.14 -6.48 7.89
N ASN A 285 -29.15 -6.62 9.21
CA ASN A 285 -28.70 -5.62 10.18
C ASN A 285 -27.19 -5.37 10.01
N ALA A 286 -26.82 -4.51 9.06
CA ALA A 286 -25.43 -4.09 8.85
C ALA A 286 -24.89 -3.13 9.93
N SER A 287 -25.51 -3.03 11.11
CA SER A 287 -25.11 -2.06 12.14
C SER A 287 -24.96 -2.61 13.56
N ARG A 288 -24.89 -3.93 13.80
CA ARG A 288 -24.84 -4.41 15.19
C ARG A 288 -23.85 -5.50 15.60
N ASN A 289 -23.10 -6.15 14.70
CA ASN A 289 -22.23 -7.29 15.10
C ASN A 289 -20.73 -7.11 14.87
N MET A 290 -20.21 -5.89 14.65
CA MET A 290 -18.76 -5.65 14.62
C MET A 290 -18.12 -5.45 16.01
N SER A 291 -18.87 -5.62 17.10
CA SER A 291 -18.38 -5.51 18.49
C SER A 291 -18.29 -6.85 19.23
N THR A 292 -18.54 -7.99 18.58
CA THR A 292 -18.47 -9.32 19.20
C THR A 292 -17.84 -10.33 18.25
N ILE A 293 -16.57 -10.14 17.91
CA ILE A 293 -15.71 -11.26 17.53
C ILE A 293 -14.85 -11.54 18.76
N ARG A 294 -15.29 -12.51 19.58
CA ARG A 294 -14.44 -13.11 20.61
C ARG A 294 -13.30 -13.87 19.92
N PRO A 295 -12.11 -13.94 20.53
CA PRO A 295 -11.05 -14.80 20.03
C PRO A 295 -11.44 -16.25 20.33
N SER A 296 -11.63 -17.06 19.29
CA SER A 296 -11.63 -18.51 19.45
C SER A 296 -10.81 -19.13 18.33
N HIS A 297 -9.68 -19.68 18.77
CA HIS A 297 -8.77 -20.58 18.08
C HIS A 297 -7.67 -19.92 17.22
N MET A 298 -6.57 -19.61 17.94
CA MET A 298 -5.21 -19.88 17.46
C MET A 298 -5.17 -21.27 16.81
N PHE A 299 -4.77 -21.34 15.55
CA PHE A 299 -3.74 -22.25 15.02
C PHE A 299 -3.10 -21.59 13.80
#